data_AF-A0A2W6ZY86-F1
#
_entry.id   AF-A0A2W6ZY86-F1
#
_cell.length_a   1.000
_cell.length_b   1.000
_cell.length_c   1.000
_cell.angle_alpha   90.00
_cell.angle_beta   90.00
_cell.angle_gamma   90.00
#
_symmetry.space_group_name_H-M   'P 1'
#
loop_
_entity.id
_entity.type
_entity.pdbx_description
1 polymer ?
#
loop_
_entity_poly.entity_id
_entity_poly.type
_entity_poly.pdbx_seq_one_letter_code
_entity_poly.pdbx_strand_id
1 'polypeptide(L)'
;MFILKRQDVDIKTMHHPQKDQQIPILSYQGQTFRLLSVFTAAQEDDARALWRDLTDNRGKACVLLEEPDRFSIWGKIRLDQFDDAGPDTGTPPAEATYIKACLLMLQVLYMDVEDLLGAKQARQFEGDIGKVFVAWKFPQAVTPDAVKNLLTVDPLAMPQLPPWQDHHLQRLLEETHRMGKDYFGNANFADRALEAVEDLTANEQALFRRWLQQSPAGKSWI
;
A
#
# COMPACT_ATOMS: atom_id res chain seq x y z
N MET A 1 -25.02 -14.28 3.96
CA MET A 1 -25.30 -12.90 4.40
C MET A 1 -25.75 -12.98 5.85
N PHE A 2 -24.95 -12.51 6.80
CA PHE A 2 -25.17 -12.73 8.24
C PHE A 2 -25.04 -11.42 9.02
N ILE A 3 -26.07 -11.10 9.78
CA ILE A 3 -26.11 -10.04 10.79
C ILE A 3 -25.95 -10.75 12.14
N LEU A 4 -24.99 -10.30 12.96
CA LEU A 4 -24.71 -10.87 14.26
C LEU A 4 -25.25 -9.96 15.35
N LYS A 5 -25.71 -10.55 16.46
CA LYS A 5 -26.03 -9.79 17.67
C LYS A 5 -24.88 -9.89 18.65
N ARG A 6 -24.77 -8.91 19.54
CA ARG A 6 -23.72 -8.88 20.59
C ARG A 6 -23.60 -10.17 21.41
N GLN A 7 -24.72 -10.86 21.64
CA GLN A 7 -24.79 -12.12 22.39
C GLN A 7 -24.17 -13.33 21.66
N ASP A 8 -24.05 -13.26 20.34
CA ASP A 8 -23.60 -14.39 19.52
C ASP A 8 -22.08 -14.39 19.31
N VAL A 9 -21.39 -13.33 19.77
CA VAL A 9 -19.98 -13.08 19.45
C VAL A 9 -19.13 -12.85 20.69
N ASP A 10 -17.89 -13.34 20.66
CA ASP A 10 -16.88 -13.05 21.67
C ASP A 10 -16.01 -11.88 21.17
N ILE A 11 -16.06 -10.74 21.86
CA ILE A 11 -15.24 -9.57 21.53
C ILE A 11 -14.17 -9.43 22.59
N LYS A 12 -12.93 -9.66 22.20
CA LYS A 12 -11.77 -9.51 23.06
C LYS A 12 -10.92 -8.36 22.59
N THR A 13 -10.44 -7.60 23.56
CA THR A 13 -9.47 -6.55 23.31
C THR A 13 -8.09 -7.19 23.35
N MET A 14 -7.43 -7.25 22.20
CA MET A 14 -6.05 -7.71 22.14
C MET A 14 -5.12 -6.50 22.18
N HIS A 15 -4.11 -6.57 23.03
CA HIS A 15 -3.01 -5.61 22.98
C HIS A 15 -2.32 -5.80 21.63
N HIS A 16 -2.25 -4.72 20.86
CA HIS A 16 -1.40 -4.71 19.70
C HIS A 16 0.04 -4.86 20.19
N PRO A 17 0.81 -5.84 19.73
CA PRO A 17 2.16 -6.07 20.24
C PRO A 17 3.18 -4.97 19.89
N GLN A 18 2.79 -3.94 19.11
CA GLN A 18 3.69 -2.92 18.56
C GLN A 18 3.15 -1.48 18.65
N LYS A 19 1.86 -1.30 18.94
CA LYS A 19 1.29 0.01 19.29
C LYS A 19 0.71 -0.14 20.67
N ASP A 20 0.84 0.88 21.51
CA ASP A 20 0.19 0.92 22.82
C ASP A 20 -1.33 1.16 22.67
N GLN A 21 -1.94 0.42 21.75
CA GLN A 21 -3.29 0.58 21.27
C GLN A 21 -3.96 -0.79 21.30
N GLN A 22 -5.11 -0.79 21.93
CA GLN A 22 -5.97 -1.95 22.08
C GLN A 22 -6.83 -2.11 20.83
N ILE A 23 -6.74 -3.26 20.16
CA ILE A 23 -7.57 -3.56 19.00
C ILE A 23 -8.68 -4.54 19.41
N PRO A 24 -9.95 -4.21 19.16
CA PRO A 24 -11.04 -5.14 19.39
C PRO A 24 -11.05 -6.20 18.28
N ILE A 25 -11.08 -7.47 18.68
CA ILE A 25 -11.19 -8.63 17.80
C ILE A 25 -12.50 -9.34 18.13
N LEU A 26 -13.32 -9.55 17.09
CA LEU A 26 -14.55 -10.31 17.18
C LEU A 26 -14.27 -11.74 16.73
N SER A 27 -14.67 -12.71 17.54
CA SER A 27 -14.59 -14.14 17.23
C SER A 27 -15.98 -14.74 17.13
N TYR A 28 -16.24 -15.45 16.03
CA TYR A 28 -17.53 -16.08 15.75
C TYR A 28 -17.33 -17.36 14.94
N GLN A 29 -17.85 -18.49 15.43
CA GLN A 29 -17.80 -19.80 14.76
C GLN A 29 -16.38 -20.22 14.28
N GLY A 30 -15.36 -19.99 15.11
CA GLY A 30 -13.97 -20.32 14.78
C GLY A 30 -13.34 -19.39 13.73
N GLN A 31 -14.01 -18.31 13.34
CA GLN A 31 -13.49 -17.25 12.49
C GLN A 31 -13.31 -15.97 13.30
N THR A 32 -12.35 -15.15 12.89
CA THR A 32 -12.07 -13.88 13.56
C THR A 32 -12.22 -12.71 12.62
N PHE A 33 -12.53 -11.55 13.19
CA PHE A 33 -12.89 -10.35 12.47
C PHE A 33 -12.31 -9.12 13.17
N ARG A 34 -11.82 -8.16 12.39
CA ARG A 34 -11.32 -6.86 12.87
C ARG A 34 -12.35 -5.78 12.63
N LEU A 35 -12.50 -4.86 13.56
CA LEU A 35 -13.36 -3.69 13.41
C LEU A 35 -12.90 -2.83 12.21
N LEU A 36 -13.87 -2.47 11.35
CA LEU A 36 -13.67 -1.59 10.20
C LEU A 36 -14.29 -0.21 10.43
N SER A 37 -15.56 -0.19 10.85
CA SER A 37 -16.34 1.04 11.03
C SER A 37 -17.36 0.87 12.15
N VAL A 38 -17.72 1.99 12.81
CA VAL A 38 -18.76 2.08 13.83
C VAL A 38 -19.74 3.17 13.43
N PHE A 39 -21.02 2.90 13.66
CA PHE A 39 -22.15 3.76 13.34
C PHE A 39 -23.04 3.88 14.56
N THR A 40 -23.62 5.05 14.78
CA THR A 40 -24.63 5.24 15.83
C THR A 40 -25.93 4.51 15.49
N ALA A 41 -26.82 4.31 16.47
CA ALA A 41 -28.15 3.72 16.22
C ALA A 41 -28.96 4.48 15.15
N ALA A 42 -28.75 5.80 15.03
CA ALA A 42 -29.40 6.64 14.02
C ALA A 42 -28.88 6.43 12.58
N GLN A 43 -27.74 5.74 12.43
CA GLN A 43 -27.07 5.48 11.15
C GLN A 43 -27.20 4.02 10.72
N GLU A 44 -28.27 3.36 11.14
CA GLU A 44 -28.56 1.97 10.80
C GLU A 44 -28.55 1.73 9.27
N ASP A 45 -29.26 2.58 8.53
CA ASP A 45 -29.38 2.46 7.08
C ASP A 45 -28.03 2.64 6.37
N ASP A 46 -27.21 3.59 6.85
CA ASP A 46 -25.84 3.81 6.36
C ASP A 46 -24.94 2.61 6.64
N ALA A 47 -25.03 2.02 7.84
CA ALA A 47 -24.26 0.86 8.22
C ALA A 47 -24.63 -0.37 7.35
N ARG A 48 -25.94 -0.57 7.11
CA ARG A 48 -26.45 -1.64 6.25
C ARG A 48 -26.05 -1.43 4.78
N ALA A 49 -26.10 -0.19 4.29
CA ALA A 49 -25.70 0.16 2.93
C ALA A 49 -24.21 -0.07 2.70
N LEU A 50 -23.35 0.39 3.62
CA LEU A 50 -21.91 0.16 3.52
C LEU A 50 -21.57 -1.32 3.62
N TRP A 51 -22.20 -2.06 4.53
CA TRP A 51 -21.99 -3.50 4.64
C TRP A 51 -22.35 -4.22 3.35
N ARG A 52 -23.51 -3.92 2.74
CA ARG A 52 -23.92 -4.50 1.45
C ARG A 52 -22.97 -4.13 0.32
N ASP A 53 -22.49 -2.89 0.25
CA ASP A 53 -21.48 -2.52 -0.75
C ASP A 53 -20.20 -3.36 -0.59
N LEU A 54 -19.74 -3.53 0.65
CA LEU A 54 -18.53 -4.29 0.94
C LEU A 54 -18.70 -5.79 0.64
N THR A 55 -19.85 -6.40 0.95
CA THR A 55 -20.08 -7.83 0.69
C THR A 55 -20.45 -8.13 -0.76
N ASP A 56 -21.39 -7.37 -1.32
CA ASP A 56 -22.07 -7.72 -2.57
C ASP A 56 -21.32 -7.13 -3.77
N ASN A 57 -20.84 -5.90 -3.67
CA ASN A 57 -20.14 -5.22 -4.78
C ASN A 57 -18.63 -5.47 -4.74
N ARG A 58 -18.03 -5.56 -3.54
CA ARG A 58 -16.56 -5.68 -3.38
C ARG A 58 -16.08 -7.07 -2.97
N GLY A 59 -16.99 -8.03 -2.76
CA GLY A 59 -16.65 -9.41 -2.43
C GLY A 59 -15.88 -9.58 -1.11
N LYS A 60 -15.90 -8.59 -0.21
CA LYS A 60 -15.20 -8.66 1.08
C LYS A 60 -16.02 -9.47 2.08
N ALA A 61 -15.39 -10.48 2.68
CA ALA A 61 -15.99 -11.21 3.79
C ALA A 61 -16.04 -10.31 5.04
N CYS A 62 -17.19 -9.71 5.31
CA CYS A 62 -17.41 -8.86 6.48
C CYS A 62 -18.79 -9.11 7.10
N VAL A 63 -18.90 -8.85 8.40
CA VAL A 63 -20.11 -9.04 9.19
C VAL A 63 -20.56 -7.72 9.78
N LEU A 64 -21.87 -7.52 9.82
CA LEU A 64 -22.50 -6.42 10.53
C LEU A 64 -22.90 -6.92 11.92
N LEU A 65 -22.42 -6.24 12.97
CA LEU A 65 -22.77 -6.49 14.35
C LEU A 65 -23.76 -5.42 14.81
N GLU A 66 -24.93 -5.87 15.27
CA GLU A 66 -25.96 -5.04 15.89
C GLU A 66 -25.78 -5.05 17.41
N GLU A 67 -25.64 -3.86 17.98
CA GLU A 67 -25.60 -3.61 19.42
C GLU A 67 -26.71 -2.63 19.77
N PRO A 68 -27.22 -2.60 21.03
CA PRO A 68 -28.38 -1.80 21.40
C PRO A 68 -28.30 -0.32 21.01
N ASP A 69 -27.09 0.26 21.04
CA ASP A 69 -26.86 1.69 20.81
C ASP A 69 -26.03 2.00 19.55
N ARG A 70 -25.59 0.97 18.81
CA ARG A 70 -24.68 1.15 17.67
C ARG A 70 -24.66 -0.04 16.71
N PHE A 71 -24.21 0.23 15.49
CA PHE A 71 -23.87 -0.77 14.49
C PHE A 71 -22.37 -0.77 14.23
N SER A 72 -21.79 -1.93 13.97
CA SER A 72 -20.37 -2.01 13.62
C SER A 72 -20.11 -3.03 12.52
N ILE A 73 -19.19 -2.71 11.62
CA ILE A 73 -18.79 -3.58 10.51
C ILE A 73 -17.43 -4.18 10.83
N TRP A 74 -17.32 -5.50 10.69
CA TRP A 74 -16.12 -6.25 11.00
C TRP A 74 -15.66 -7.07 9.79
N GLY A 75 -14.41 -6.91 9.39
CA GLY A 75 -13.82 -7.63 8.26
C GLY A 75 -13.18 -8.94 8.72
N LYS A 76 -13.44 -10.04 8.01
CA LYS A 76 -12.87 -11.35 8.30
C LYS A 76 -11.36 -11.33 8.17
N ILE A 77 -10.69 -11.88 9.18
CA ILE A 77 -9.25 -12.12 9.24
C ILE A 77 -9.05 -13.63 9.47
N ARG A 78 -7.93 -14.18 9.00
CA ARG A 78 -7.50 -15.53 9.42
C ARG A 78 -6.55 -15.34 10.58
N LEU A 79 -6.78 -15.98 11.73
CA LEU A 79 -5.80 -15.91 12.83
C LEU A 79 -4.46 -16.53 12.41
N ASP A 80 -4.46 -17.46 11.45
CA ASP A 80 -3.26 -18.04 10.84
C ASP A 80 -2.45 -17.01 10.03
N GLN A 81 -3.02 -15.84 9.67
CA GLN A 81 -2.27 -14.70 9.15
C GLN A 81 -1.54 -13.90 10.24
N PHE A 82 -1.75 -14.23 11.52
CA PHE A 82 -0.92 -13.73 12.62
C PHE A 82 0.27 -14.65 12.94
N ASP A 83 0.23 -15.93 12.53
CA ASP A 83 1.28 -16.90 12.84
C ASP A 83 2.03 -17.49 11.62
N ASP A 84 1.58 -17.29 10.37
CA ASP A 84 2.25 -17.85 9.18
C ASP A 84 2.53 -16.81 8.07
N ALA A 85 2.97 -15.61 8.50
CA ALA A 85 3.58 -14.60 7.64
C ALA A 85 4.87 -14.08 8.29
N GLY A 86 5.97 -14.82 8.12
CA GLY A 86 7.28 -14.23 8.38
C GLY A 86 7.60 -13.11 7.37
N PRO A 87 8.39 -12.11 7.77
CA PRO A 87 8.11 -11.08 8.76
C PRO A 87 7.33 -9.91 8.11
N ASP A 88 6.03 -9.76 8.39
CA ASP A 88 5.27 -8.59 7.92
C ASP A 88 5.15 -7.57 9.06
N THR A 89 6.00 -6.55 8.99
CA THR A 89 6.13 -5.47 9.97
C THR A 89 4.81 -4.70 10.12
N GLY A 90 4.36 -4.46 11.36
CA GLY A 90 3.16 -3.69 11.73
C GLY A 90 3.25 -2.18 11.41
N THR A 91 3.84 -1.84 10.28
CA THR A 91 3.98 -0.49 9.76
C THR A 91 2.70 -0.14 9.00
N PRO A 92 2.07 1.02 9.25
CA PRO A 92 1.01 1.50 8.37
C PRO A 92 1.53 1.58 6.92
N PRO A 93 0.64 1.46 5.91
CA PRO A 93 1.02 1.76 4.54
C PRO A 93 1.62 3.17 4.49
N ALA A 94 2.60 3.35 3.61
CA ALA A 94 3.20 4.64 3.38
C ALA A 94 2.13 5.66 2.94
N GLU A 95 2.37 6.94 3.21
CA GLU A 95 1.48 7.98 2.73
C GLU A 95 1.36 7.90 1.21
N ALA A 96 0.13 8.05 0.70
CA ALA A 96 -0.18 7.92 -0.73
C ALA A 96 0.72 8.81 -1.60
N THR A 97 1.04 10.01 -1.11
CA THR A 97 1.95 10.96 -1.74
C THR A 97 3.34 10.39 -1.96
N TYR A 98 3.90 9.64 -1.00
CA TYR A 98 5.23 9.05 -1.14
C TYR A 98 5.23 7.93 -2.17
N ILE A 99 4.18 7.11 -2.20
CA ILE A 99 4.03 6.04 -3.19
C ILE A 99 3.95 6.64 -4.60
N LYS A 100 3.11 7.66 -4.79
CA LYS A 100 2.97 8.37 -6.07
C LYS A 100 4.30 8.96 -6.54
N ALA A 101 5.00 9.68 -5.66
CA ALA A 101 6.28 10.30 -5.98
C ALA A 101 7.34 9.26 -6.40
N CYS A 102 7.50 8.18 -5.63
CA CYS A 102 8.46 7.12 -5.98
C CYS A 102 8.11 6.42 -7.30
N LEU A 103 6.81 6.26 -7.61
CA LEU A 103 6.38 5.70 -8.88
C LEU A 103 6.66 6.66 -10.04
N LEU A 104 6.40 7.96 -9.90
CA LEU A 104 6.73 8.97 -10.92
C LEU A 104 8.23 8.97 -11.24
N MET A 105 9.08 8.96 -10.21
CA MET A 105 10.54 8.87 -10.38
C MET A 105 10.96 7.59 -11.13
N LEU A 106 10.38 6.44 -10.76
CA LEU A 106 10.64 5.16 -11.42
C LEU A 106 10.22 5.17 -12.89
N GLN A 107 9.06 5.74 -13.20
CA GLN A 107 8.52 5.82 -14.54
C GLN A 107 9.38 6.71 -15.45
N VAL A 108 9.79 7.88 -14.98
CA VAL A 108 10.70 8.75 -15.74
C VAL A 108 12.02 8.05 -16.00
N LEU A 109 12.57 7.31 -15.03
CA LEU A 109 13.78 6.55 -15.26
C LEU A 109 13.60 5.45 -16.31
N TYR A 110 12.47 4.75 -16.29
CA TYR A 110 12.12 3.75 -17.31
C TYR A 110 11.99 4.38 -18.71
N MET A 111 11.32 5.53 -18.81
CA MET A 111 11.19 6.29 -20.05
C MET A 111 12.55 6.74 -20.57
N ASP A 112 13.43 7.26 -19.70
CA ASP A 112 14.78 7.69 -20.09
C ASP A 112 15.63 6.50 -20.57
N VAL A 113 15.49 5.33 -19.95
CA VAL A 113 16.16 4.11 -20.43
C VAL A 113 15.65 3.74 -21.82
N GLU A 114 14.35 3.82 -22.06
CA GLU A 114 13.77 3.56 -23.39
C GLU A 114 14.23 4.57 -24.43
N ASP A 115 14.14 5.86 -24.13
CA ASP A 115 14.43 6.96 -25.04
C ASP A 115 15.92 7.06 -25.38
N LEU A 116 16.80 6.87 -24.38
CA LEU A 116 18.24 7.07 -24.54
C LEU A 116 19.00 5.78 -24.88
N LEU A 117 18.53 4.63 -24.41
CA LEU A 117 19.23 3.34 -24.55
C LEU A 117 18.46 2.31 -25.40
N GLY A 118 17.20 2.61 -25.74
CA GLY A 118 16.37 1.85 -26.65
C GLY A 118 15.49 0.78 -25.97
N ALA A 119 14.43 0.38 -26.67
CA ALA A 119 13.40 -0.56 -26.19
C ALA A 119 13.93 -1.91 -25.67
N LYS A 120 15.08 -2.39 -26.17
CA LYS A 120 15.72 -3.61 -25.65
C LYS A 120 16.19 -3.40 -24.20
N GLN A 121 16.80 -2.25 -23.90
CA GLN A 121 17.25 -1.92 -22.56
C GLN A 121 16.08 -1.61 -21.64
N ALA A 122 15.02 -0.97 -22.14
CA ALA A 122 13.80 -0.76 -21.37
C ALA A 122 13.17 -2.08 -20.90
N ARG A 123 13.07 -3.09 -21.78
CA ARG A 123 12.60 -4.44 -21.38
C ARG A 123 13.50 -5.12 -20.37
N GLN A 124 14.81 -4.93 -20.49
CA GLN A 124 15.76 -5.46 -19.50
C GLN A 124 15.55 -4.77 -18.14
N PHE A 125 15.35 -3.45 -18.14
CA PHE A 125 15.10 -2.65 -16.96
C PHE A 125 13.78 -3.06 -16.27
N GLU A 126 12.69 -3.24 -17.02
CA GLU A 126 11.42 -3.79 -16.52
C GLU A 126 11.63 -5.14 -15.82
N GLY A 127 12.39 -6.04 -16.44
CA GLY A 127 12.74 -7.34 -15.85
C GLY A 127 13.57 -7.22 -14.58
N ASP A 128 14.50 -6.28 -14.53
CA ASP A 128 15.34 -6.04 -13.34
C ASP A 128 14.53 -5.43 -12.19
N ILE A 129 13.60 -4.52 -12.47
CA ILE A 129 12.62 -4.01 -11.48
C ILE A 129 11.74 -5.15 -10.95
N GLY A 130 11.27 -6.05 -11.83
CA GLY A 130 10.52 -7.23 -11.41
C GLY A 130 11.30 -8.11 -10.43
N LYS A 131 12.62 -8.28 -10.63
CA LYS A 131 13.48 -9.02 -9.68
C LYS A 131 13.57 -8.30 -8.34
N VAL A 132 13.69 -6.97 -8.32
CA VAL A 132 13.68 -6.16 -7.11
C VAL A 132 12.37 -6.35 -6.34
N PHE A 133 11.23 -6.25 -7.02
CA PHE A 133 9.92 -6.42 -6.39
C PHE A 133 9.72 -7.82 -5.79
N VAL A 134 10.19 -8.87 -6.47
CA VAL A 134 10.15 -10.24 -5.93
C VAL A 134 11.09 -10.39 -4.74
N ALA A 135 12.34 -9.94 -4.85
CA ALA A 135 13.35 -10.08 -3.81
C ALA A 135 12.94 -9.37 -2.50
N TRP A 136 12.32 -8.21 -2.62
CA TRP A 136 11.88 -7.39 -1.49
C TRP A 136 10.38 -7.50 -1.19
N LYS A 137 9.71 -8.51 -1.76
CA LYS A 137 8.31 -8.88 -1.50
C LYS A 137 7.31 -7.72 -1.64
N PHE A 138 7.45 -6.90 -2.67
CA PHE A 138 6.55 -5.76 -2.91
C PHE A 138 5.10 -6.24 -3.15
N PRO A 139 4.13 -5.81 -2.32
CA PRO A 139 2.73 -6.15 -2.50
C PRO A 139 2.20 -5.69 -3.87
N GLN A 140 1.44 -6.56 -4.54
CA GLN A 140 0.79 -6.29 -5.83
C GLN A 140 1.74 -5.89 -6.98
N ALA A 141 3.03 -6.24 -6.89
CA ALA A 141 4.04 -5.83 -7.88
C ALA A 141 4.92 -7.00 -8.38
N VAL A 142 4.56 -8.25 -8.09
CA VAL A 142 5.45 -9.41 -8.34
C VAL A 142 5.20 -10.14 -9.67
N THR A 143 4.13 -9.81 -10.39
CA THR A 143 3.85 -10.40 -11.71
C THR A 143 4.35 -9.48 -12.82
N PRO A 144 4.75 -10.01 -13.99
CA PRO A 144 5.18 -9.18 -15.12
C PRO A 144 4.16 -8.10 -15.50
N ASP A 145 2.88 -8.46 -15.58
CA ASP A 145 1.81 -7.50 -15.89
C ASP A 145 1.67 -6.41 -14.82
N ALA A 146 1.86 -6.76 -13.54
CA ALA A 146 1.81 -5.78 -12.45
C ALA A 146 2.99 -4.80 -12.52
N VAL A 147 4.21 -5.30 -12.79
CA VAL A 147 5.39 -4.46 -13.00
C VAL A 147 5.14 -3.50 -14.15
N LYS A 148 4.72 -4.03 -15.30
CA LYS A 148 4.44 -3.23 -16.49
C LYS A 148 3.39 -2.15 -16.23
N ASN A 149 2.30 -2.49 -15.54
CA ASN A 149 1.28 -1.51 -15.16
C ASN A 149 1.86 -0.39 -14.29
N LEU A 150 2.70 -0.71 -13.30
CA LEU A 150 3.34 0.30 -12.46
C LEU A 150 4.31 1.21 -13.23
N LEU A 151 4.91 0.72 -14.32
CA LEU A 151 5.83 1.49 -15.16
C LEU A 151 5.13 2.35 -16.22
N THR A 152 3.84 2.13 -16.48
CA THR A 152 3.15 2.74 -17.64
C THR A 152 1.86 3.47 -17.31
N VAL A 153 1.19 3.12 -16.21
CA VAL A 153 -0.06 3.77 -15.79
C VAL A 153 0.27 4.98 -14.91
N ASP A 154 -0.32 6.13 -15.22
CA ASP A 154 -0.18 7.35 -14.42
C ASP A 154 -0.52 7.11 -12.93
N PRO A 155 0.45 7.25 -12.00
CA PRO A 155 0.27 7.04 -10.56
C PRO A 155 -0.73 8.02 -9.94
N LEU A 156 -0.93 9.20 -10.53
CA LEU A 156 -1.85 10.22 -10.04
C LEU A 156 -3.31 9.86 -10.35
N ALA A 157 -3.53 9.11 -11.44
CA ALA A 157 -4.84 8.65 -11.88
C ALA A 157 -5.19 7.21 -11.43
N MET A 158 -4.30 6.53 -10.70
CA MET A 158 -4.56 5.16 -10.23
C MET A 158 -5.76 5.10 -9.26
N PRO A 159 -6.77 4.24 -9.51
CA PRO A 159 -7.92 4.11 -8.63
C PRO A 159 -7.56 3.48 -7.27
N GLN A 160 -6.49 2.68 -7.23
CA GLN A 160 -5.96 2.09 -6.02
C GLN A 160 -4.43 2.01 -6.11
N LEU A 161 -3.75 2.61 -5.13
CA LEU A 161 -2.31 2.46 -4.97
C LEU A 161 -1.97 1.11 -4.34
N PRO A 162 -0.80 0.53 -4.67
CA PRO A 162 -0.35 -0.69 -4.02
C PRO A 162 -0.15 -0.43 -2.52
N PRO A 163 -0.41 -1.42 -1.64
CA PRO A 163 -0.35 -1.26 -0.19
C PRO A 163 1.10 -1.31 0.33
N TRP A 164 1.98 -0.50 -0.27
CA TRP A 164 3.38 -0.41 0.09
C TRP A 164 3.56 0.29 1.44
N GLN A 165 4.63 -0.08 2.13
CA GLN A 165 5.03 0.47 3.43
C GLN A 165 6.31 1.28 3.24
N ASP A 166 6.70 2.07 4.25
CA ASP A 166 7.89 2.93 4.17
C ASP A 166 9.14 2.15 3.73
N HIS A 167 9.38 0.97 4.30
CA HIS A 167 10.53 0.15 3.95
C HIS A 167 10.55 -0.26 2.46
N HIS A 168 9.39 -0.47 1.83
CA HIS A 168 9.31 -0.73 0.39
C HIS A 168 9.76 0.51 -0.38
N LEU A 169 9.35 1.71 0.03
CA LEU A 169 9.77 2.95 -0.61
C LEU A 169 11.27 3.22 -0.43
N GLN A 170 11.83 2.94 0.77
CA GLN A 170 13.28 3.00 0.99
C GLN A 170 14.02 2.08 0.03
N ARG A 171 13.58 0.81 -0.08
CA ARG A 171 14.20 -0.17 -0.98
C ARG A 171 14.06 0.20 -2.45
N LEU A 172 12.91 0.74 -2.84
CA LEU A 172 12.69 1.22 -4.19
C LEU A 172 13.69 2.35 -4.52
N LEU A 173 13.81 3.35 -3.66
CA LEU A 173 14.75 4.45 -3.88
C LEU A 173 16.21 3.97 -3.97
N GLU A 174 16.64 3.06 -3.09
CA GLU A 174 18.00 2.51 -3.10
C GLU A 174 18.28 1.74 -4.40
N GLU A 175 17.39 0.81 -4.76
CA GLU A 175 17.58 -0.07 -5.90
C GLU A 175 17.44 0.68 -7.23
N THR A 176 16.47 1.58 -7.35
CA THR A 176 16.27 2.40 -8.55
C THR A 176 17.45 3.36 -8.77
N HIS A 177 18.01 3.95 -7.72
CA HIS A 177 19.22 4.77 -7.86
C HIS A 177 20.45 3.94 -8.27
N ARG A 178 20.63 2.74 -7.69
CA ARG A 178 21.70 1.83 -8.12
C ARG A 178 21.53 1.45 -9.60
N MET A 179 20.33 1.03 -9.99
CA MET A 179 20.02 0.67 -11.37
C MET A 179 20.23 1.83 -12.33
N GLY A 180 19.80 3.05 -11.99
CA GLY A 180 20.06 4.23 -12.81
C GLY A 180 21.57 4.43 -13.04
N LYS A 181 22.40 4.27 -12.01
CA LYS A 181 23.86 4.34 -12.18
C LYS A 181 24.40 3.23 -13.08
N ASP A 182 23.87 2.02 -12.96
CA ASP A 182 24.31 0.88 -13.77
C ASP A 182 23.95 1.07 -15.25
N TYR A 183 22.79 1.67 -15.56
CA TYR A 183 22.32 1.92 -16.93
C TYR A 183 22.95 3.17 -17.57
N PHE A 184 23.09 4.27 -16.82
CA PHE A 184 23.56 5.56 -17.34
C PHE A 184 25.05 5.83 -17.08
N GLY A 185 25.70 5.04 -16.22
CA GLY A 185 27.11 5.18 -15.85
C GLY A 185 27.43 6.37 -14.92
N ASN A 186 26.43 7.15 -14.51
CA ASN A 186 26.56 8.30 -13.62
C ASN A 186 25.23 8.56 -12.87
N ALA A 187 25.18 9.61 -12.04
CA ALA A 187 24.00 9.95 -11.23
C ALA A 187 23.13 11.08 -11.81
N ASN A 188 23.41 11.59 -13.01
CA ASN A 188 22.73 12.78 -13.56
C ASN A 188 21.24 12.52 -13.88
N PHE A 189 20.83 11.26 -13.95
CA PHE A 189 19.41 10.89 -14.09
C PHE A 189 18.58 11.30 -12.86
N ALA A 190 19.20 11.48 -11.70
CA ALA A 190 18.50 11.75 -10.44
C ALA A 190 17.75 13.08 -10.46
N ASP A 191 18.35 14.13 -11.06
CA ASP A 191 17.72 15.45 -11.16
C ASP A 191 16.41 15.38 -11.94
N ARG A 192 16.44 14.78 -13.13
CA ARG A 192 15.26 14.60 -13.99
C ARG A 192 14.21 13.69 -13.36
N ALA A 193 14.63 12.63 -12.67
CA ALA A 193 13.70 11.80 -11.92
C ALA A 193 13.02 12.59 -10.79
N LEU A 194 13.74 13.47 -10.09
CA LEU A 194 13.17 14.33 -9.04
C LEU A 194 12.26 15.43 -9.60
N GLU A 195 12.52 15.93 -10.81
CA GLU A 195 11.62 16.85 -11.51
C GLU A 195 10.25 16.21 -11.77
N ALA A 196 10.16 14.88 -11.93
CA ALA A 196 8.88 14.17 -12.10
C ALA A 196 7.91 14.38 -10.93
N VAL A 197 8.43 14.73 -9.74
CA VAL A 197 7.62 15.00 -8.54
C VAL A 197 6.86 16.33 -8.68
N GLU A 198 7.25 17.22 -9.60
CA GLU A 198 6.59 18.51 -9.82
C GLU A 198 5.14 18.37 -10.32
N ASP A 199 4.76 17.20 -10.84
CA ASP A 199 3.37 16.88 -11.21
C ASP A 199 2.43 16.76 -9.99
N LEU A 200 2.97 16.61 -8.78
CA LEU A 200 2.19 16.64 -7.54
C LEU A 200 1.79 18.07 -7.15
N THR A 201 0.81 18.22 -6.25
CA THR A 201 0.48 19.54 -5.69
C THR A 201 1.64 20.10 -4.86
N ALA A 202 1.75 21.43 -4.74
CA ALA A 202 2.84 22.07 -3.99
C ALA A 202 2.98 21.57 -2.53
N ASN A 203 1.87 21.24 -1.87
CA ASN A 203 1.87 20.67 -0.52
C ASN A 203 2.44 19.24 -0.50
N GLU A 204 2.04 18.42 -1.47
CA GLU A 204 2.54 17.05 -1.63
C GLU A 204 4.04 17.02 -1.99
N GLN A 205 4.48 17.93 -2.85
CA GLN A 205 5.90 18.11 -3.16
C GLN A 205 6.72 18.45 -1.91
N ALA A 206 6.25 19.40 -1.09
CA ALA A 206 6.93 19.79 0.14
C ALA A 206 7.00 18.63 1.15
N LEU A 207 5.92 17.86 1.26
CA LEU A 207 5.84 16.68 2.11
C LEU A 207 6.83 15.59 1.66
N PHE A 208 6.84 15.27 0.36
CA PHE A 208 7.77 14.28 -0.19
C PHE A 208 9.23 14.72 -0.06
N ARG A 209 9.56 15.98 -0.39
CA ARG A 209 10.93 16.50 -0.27
C ARG A 209 11.43 16.44 1.17
N ARG A 210 10.58 16.76 2.15
CA ARG A 210 10.92 16.63 3.57
C ARG A 210 11.18 15.17 3.96
N TRP A 211 10.31 14.25 3.53
CA TRP A 211 10.50 12.82 3.79
C TRP A 211 11.79 12.29 3.14
N LEU A 212 12.06 12.68 1.90
CA LEU A 212 13.26 12.28 1.15
C LEU A 212 14.56 12.76 1.83
N GLN A 213 14.58 14.00 2.33
CA GLN A 213 15.74 14.54 3.08
C GLN A 213 15.99 13.81 4.40
N GLN A 214 14.94 13.26 5.00
CA GLN A 214 15.01 12.54 6.28
C GLN A 214 15.32 11.05 6.09
N SER A 215 15.16 10.52 4.87
CA SER A 215 15.32 9.11 4.60
C SER A 215 16.78 8.75 4.25
N PRO A 216 17.31 7.62 4.77
CA PRO A 216 18.65 7.17 4.41
C PRO A 216 18.82 6.96 2.90
N ALA A 217 17.80 6.40 2.25
CA ALA A 217 17.79 6.18 0.80
C ALA A 217 17.74 7.48 0.01
N GLY A 218 16.98 8.47 0.49
CA GLY A 218 16.78 9.75 -0.19
C GLY A 218 18.03 10.62 -0.26
N LYS A 219 19.00 10.44 0.66
CA LYS A 219 20.31 11.09 0.58
C LYS A 219 21.10 10.77 -0.68
N SER A 220 20.80 9.66 -1.35
CA SER A 220 21.47 9.30 -2.60
C SER A 220 20.88 10.03 -3.81
N TRP A 221 19.69 10.62 -3.66
CA TRP A 221 18.96 11.36 -4.69
C TRP A 221 19.16 12.87 -4.60
N ILE A 222 19.70 13.39 -3.50
CA ILE A 222 19.86 14.82 -3.21
C ILE A 222 21.33 15.21 -3.19
#